data_AF-A0A923VMM6-F1
#
_entry.id   AF-A0A923VMM6-F1
#
_cell.length_a   1.000
_cell.length_b   1.000
_cell.length_c   1.000
_cell.angle_alpha   90.00
_cell.angle_beta   90.00
_cell.angle_gamma   90.00
#
_symmetry.space_group_name_H-M   'P 1'
#
loop_
_entity.id
_entity.type
_entity.pdbx_description
1 polymer ?
#
loop_
_entity_poly.entity_id
_entity_poly.type
_entity_poly.pdbx_seq_one_letter_code
_entity_poly.pdbx_strand_id
1 'polypeptide(L)'
;MLAVVYRMMERGTRLDRAIALRQQPARGELALRARLTNRGPNWDVYLATLMTPTYAYVIPPLDRAKLIAVRGRWLQLVGTEVHPHKRNHKSLSVSRFEQEWWCRPEGVVAQLMVAAANPPCT
;
A
#
# COMPACT_ATOMS: atom_id res chain seq x y z
N MET A 1 -0.23 10.61 5.51
CA MET A 1 -0.50 11.48 4.34
C MET A 1 -1.90 11.16 3.83
N LEU A 2 -2.81 12.13 3.72
CA LEU A 2 -4.14 11.86 3.15
C LEU A 2 -4.02 11.45 1.68
N ALA A 3 -4.74 10.41 1.27
CA ALA A 3 -4.71 9.91 -0.08
C ALA A 3 -6.02 9.21 -0.48
N VAL A 4 -6.22 9.18 -1.79
CA VAL A 4 -7.23 8.35 -2.46
C VAL A 4 -6.51 7.14 -3.06
N VAL A 5 -7.03 5.93 -2.82
CA VAL A 5 -6.45 4.68 -3.28
C VAL A 5 -7.46 3.91 -4.11
N TYR A 6 -7.06 3.56 -5.32
CA TYR A 6 -7.78 2.67 -6.22
C TYR A 6 -7.12 1.30 -6.18
N ARG A 7 -7.93 0.27 -5.87
CA ARG A 7 -7.50 -1.13 -5.95
C ARG A 7 -7.77 -1.62 -7.36
N MET A 8 -6.75 -2.18 -7.98
CA MET A 8 -6.78 -2.57 -9.39
C MET A 8 -6.93 -4.08 -9.58
N MET A 9 -6.92 -4.84 -8.49
CA MET A 9 -7.14 -6.29 -8.46
C MET A 9 -8.29 -6.61 -7.50
N GLU A 10 -9.08 -7.61 -7.85
CA GLU A 10 -10.06 -8.22 -6.97
C GLU A 10 -9.68 -9.69 -6.76
N ARG A 11 -9.29 -10.04 -5.52
CA ARG A 11 -8.85 -11.40 -5.15
C ARG A 11 -7.76 -11.97 -6.08
N GLY A 12 -6.82 -11.12 -6.50
CA GLY A 12 -5.71 -11.52 -7.39
C GLY A 12 -6.02 -11.45 -8.88
N THR A 13 -7.27 -11.17 -9.27
CA THR A 13 -7.64 -10.98 -10.67
C THR A 13 -7.62 -9.50 -11.02
N ARG A 14 -6.94 -9.15 -12.12
CA ARG A 14 -6.89 -7.76 -12.63
C ARG A 14 -8.28 -7.29 -12.99
N LEU A 15 -8.71 -6.18 -12.41
CA LEU A 15 -9.94 -5.51 -12.83
C LEU A 15 -9.70 -4.79 -14.14
N ASP A 16 -10.72 -4.85 -15.01
CA ASP A 16 -10.77 -3.94 -16.15
C ASP A 16 -10.76 -2.49 -15.66
N ARG A 17 -10.10 -1.61 -16.41
CA ARG A 17 -9.90 -0.21 -16.02
C ARG A 17 -11.23 0.52 -15.82
N ALA A 18 -12.23 0.28 -16.67
CA ALA A 18 -13.53 0.93 -16.54
C ALA A 18 -14.26 0.46 -15.28
N ILE A 19 -14.10 -0.81 -14.91
CA ILE A 19 -14.68 -1.37 -13.69
C ILE A 19 -13.98 -0.80 -12.45
N ALA A 20 -12.65 -0.77 -12.43
CA ALA A 20 -11.87 -0.24 -11.31
C ALA A 20 -12.16 1.25 -11.05
N LEU A 21 -12.39 2.05 -12.10
CA LEU A 21 -12.74 3.47 -11.96
C LEU A 21 -14.19 3.70 -11.50
N ARG A 22 -15.10 2.74 -11.73
CA ARG A 22 -16.47 2.79 -11.22
C ARG A 22 -16.55 2.43 -9.74
N GLN A 23 -15.61 1.65 -9.23
CA GLN A 23 -15.54 1.34 -7.80
C GLN A 23 -15.25 2.62 -7.02
N GLN A 24 -15.94 2.78 -5.89
CA GLN A 24 -15.70 3.91 -5.00
C GLN A 24 -14.27 3.79 -4.44
N PRO A 25 -13.40 4.79 -4.65
CA PRO A 25 -12.03 4.69 -4.19
C PRO A 25 -11.98 4.80 -2.66
N ALA A 26 -11.02 4.08 -2.07
CA ALA A 26 -10.77 4.16 -0.65
C ALA A 26 -10.07 5.48 -0.32
N ARG A 27 -10.44 6.11 0.79
CA ARG A 27 -9.85 7.38 1.25
C ARG A 27 -9.42 7.27 2.70
N GLY A 28 -8.26 7.83 3.01
CA GLY A 28 -7.74 7.84 4.37
C GLY A 28 -6.29 8.30 4.41
N GLU A 29 -5.65 8.05 5.54
CA GLU A 29 -4.22 8.31 5.73
C GLU A 29 -3.39 7.14 5.19
N LEU A 30 -2.72 7.39 4.08
CA LEU A 30 -1.70 6.51 3.53
C LEU A 30 -0.41 6.66 4.32
N ALA A 31 0.14 5.52 4.73
CA ALA A 31 1.47 5.40 5.30
C ALA A 31 2.24 4.29 4.58
N LEU A 32 3.51 4.56 4.26
CA LEU A 32 4.46 3.59 3.72
C LEU A 32 5.53 3.36 4.77
N ARG A 33 5.52 2.18 5.41
CA ARG A 33 6.52 1.82 6.41
C ARG A 33 7.58 0.94 5.77
N ALA A 34 8.82 1.42 5.73
CA ALA A 34 9.95 0.62 5.29
C ALA A 34 10.05 -0.67 6.12
N ARG A 35 10.13 -1.82 5.43
CA ARG A 35 10.38 -3.14 6.04
C ARG A 35 11.77 -3.65 5.69
N LEU A 36 12.18 -3.43 4.45
CA LEU A 36 13.50 -3.77 3.95
C LEU A 36 13.97 -2.64 3.05
N THR A 37 15.07 -1.99 3.38
CA THR A 37 15.66 -0.88 2.61
C THR A 37 17.16 -1.10 2.44
N ASN A 38 17.80 -0.33 1.55
CA ASN A 38 19.26 -0.27 1.39
C ASN A 38 19.94 -1.56 0.87
N ARG A 39 19.21 -2.42 0.14
CA ARG A 39 19.79 -3.61 -0.51
C ARG A 39 20.15 -3.43 -1.99
N GLY A 40 20.02 -2.21 -2.51
CA GLY A 40 20.28 -1.85 -3.90
C GLY A 40 19.16 -1.02 -4.51
N PRO A 41 19.35 -0.46 -5.72
CA PRO A 41 18.32 0.32 -6.39
C PRO A 41 17.06 -0.55 -6.63
N ASN A 42 15.87 -0.01 -6.32
CA ASN A 42 14.56 -0.68 -6.47
C ASN A 42 14.32 -1.91 -5.58
N TRP A 43 15.11 -2.11 -4.53
CA TRP A 43 14.92 -3.21 -3.58
C TRP A 43 14.07 -2.87 -2.36
N ASP A 44 13.63 -1.61 -2.25
CA ASP A 44 12.87 -1.18 -1.10
C ASP A 44 11.50 -1.88 -1.04
N VAL A 45 11.25 -2.50 0.10
CA VAL A 45 10.01 -3.19 0.42
C VAL A 45 9.35 -2.45 1.57
N TYR A 46 8.09 -2.09 1.35
CA TYR A 46 7.27 -1.35 2.28
C TYR A 46 6.09 -2.20 2.76
N LEU A 47 5.53 -1.81 3.90
CA LEU A 47 4.17 -2.12 4.27
C LEU A 47 3.34 -0.87 3.97
N ALA A 48 2.40 -0.95 3.02
CA ALA A 48 1.49 0.14 2.71
C ALA A 48 0.16 -0.06 3.44
N THR A 49 -0.27 0.97 4.16
CA THR A 49 -1.51 0.95 4.95
C THR A 49 -2.33 2.19 4.65
N LEU A 50 -3.65 2.04 4.54
CA LEU A 50 -4.60 3.14 4.45
C LEU A 50 -5.50 3.11 5.68
N MET A 51 -5.44 4.15 6.52
CA MET A 51 -6.10 4.18 7.81
C MET A 51 -7.13 5.31 7.93
N THR A 52 -8.16 5.10 8.74
CA THR A 52 -9.07 6.14 9.19
C THR A 52 -8.37 7.03 10.24
N PRO A 53 -8.92 8.20 10.56
CA PRO A 53 -8.43 9.03 11.68
C PRO A 53 -8.49 8.30 13.05
N THR A 54 -9.30 7.26 13.16
CA THR A 54 -9.44 6.40 14.34
C THR A 54 -8.51 5.18 14.33
N TYR A 55 -7.48 5.19 13.48
CA TYR A 55 -6.48 4.11 13.35
C TYR A 55 -7.04 2.74 12.92
N ALA A 56 -8.20 2.71 12.26
CA ALA A 56 -8.73 1.50 11.65
C ALA A 56 -8.28 1.38 10.19
N TYR A 57 -8.01 0.18 9.70
CA TYR A 57 -7.71 -0.03 8.28
C TYR A 57 -8.96 0.21 7.42
N VAL A 58 -8.84 1.08 6.42
CA VAL A 58 -9.91 1.35 5.44
C VAL A 58 -10.02 0.20 4.43
N ILE A 59 -8.87 -0.34 4.02
CA ILE A 59 -8.73 -1.51 3.14
C ILE A 59 -7.65 -2.43 3.71
N PRO A 60 -7.64 -3.72 3.36
CA PRO A 60 -6.59 -4.64 3.79
C PRO A 60 -5.20 -4.07 3.49
N PRO A 61 -4.22 -4.19 4.39
CA PRO A 61 -2.88 -3.66 4.16
C PRO A 61 -2.19 -4.38 2.99
N LEU A 62 -1.37 -3.64 2.25
CA LEU A 62 -0.55 -4.16 1.16
C LEU A 62 0.83 -4.50 1.74
N ASP A 63 1.04 -5.79 1.98
CA ASP A 63 2.32 -6.31 2.45
C ASP A 63 3.29 -6.49 1.27
N ARG A 64 4.60 -6.47 1.59
CA ARG A 64 5.69 -6.51 0.60
C ARG A 64 5.50 -5.51 -0.55
N ALA A 65 4.93 -4.36 -0.24
CA ALA A 65 4.61 -3.32 -1.20
C ALA A 65 5.90 -2.76 -1.83
N LYS A 66 5.92 -2.68 -3.15
CA LYS A 66 7.00 -2.06 -3.93
C LYS A 66 6.44 -0.89 -4.71
N LEU A 67 7.15 0.23 -4.68
CA LEU A 67 6.87 1.37 -5.55
C LEU A 67 7.46 1.10 -6.93
N ILE A 68 6.60 0.96 -7.92
CA ILE A 68 7.00 0.57 -9.29
C ILE A 68 7.07 1.78 -10.21
N ALA A 69 6.21 2.77 -9.98
CA ALA A 69 6.17 3.98 -10.78
C ALA A 69 5.64 5.16 -9.97
N VAL A 70 6.17 6.34 -10.29
CA VAL A 70 5.65 7.64 -9.87
C VAL A 70 5.28 8.41 -11.12
N ARG A 71 4.01 8.81 -11.25
CA ARG A 71 3.48 9.52 -12.42
C ARG A 71 2.82 10.82 -11.97
N GLY A 72 3.61 11.88 -11.87
CA GLY A 72 3.17 13.14 -11.28
C GLY A 72 2.77 12.94 -9.81
N ARG A 73 1.47 13.12 -9.50
CA ARG A 73 0.92 12.90 -8.15
C ARG A 73 0.46 11.47 -7.90
N TRP A 74 0.64 10.55 -8.84
CA TRP A 74 0.22 9.17 -8.69
C TRP A 74 1.38 8.27 -8.29
N LEU A 75 1.16 7.44 -7.29
CA LEU A 75 2.06 6.38 -6.88
C LEU A 75 1.43 5.04 -7.28
N GLN A 76 2.19 4.20 -7.96
CA GLN A 76 1.79 2.85 -8.30
C GLN A 76 2.54 1.87 -7.40
N LEU A 77 1.80 1.10 -6.60
CA LEU A 77 2.32 0.10 -5.69
C LEU A 77 1.83 -1.28 -6.11
N VAL A 78 2.69 -2.29 -6.04
CA VAL A 78 2.27 -3.71 -6.07
C VAL A 78 2.71 -4.40 -4.80
N GLY A 79 1.94 -5.39 -4.38
CA GLY A 79 2.27 -6.23 -3.24
C GLY A 79 1.21 -7.30 -3.05
N THR A 80 1.07 -7.73 -1.81
CA THR A 80 0.14 -8.79 -1.43
C THR A 80 -0.83 -8.27 -0.39
N GLU A 81 -2.13 -8.31 -0.70
CA GLU A 81 -3.17 -8.09 0.30
C GLU A 81 -3.39 -9.36 1.13
N VAL A 82 -3.51 -9.15 2.43
CA VAL A 82 -3.69 -10.22 3.41
C VAL A 82 -5.13 -10.16 3.91
N HIS A 83 -5.93 -11.14 3.50
CA HIS A 83 -7.35 -11.25 3.88
C HIS A 83 -7.50 -12.31 4.97
N PRO A 84 -7.82 -11.92 6.22
CA PRO A 84 -8.06 -12.89 7.28
C PRO A 84 -9.34 -13.67 6.95
N HIS A 85 -9.32 -15.00 7.05
CA HIS A 85 -10.55 -15.77 7.08
C HIS A 85 -11.22 -15.62 8.44
N LYS A 86 -12.55 -15.87 8.50
CA LYS A 86 -13.28 -15.86 9.77
C LYS A 86 -12.53 -16.73 10.77
N ARG A 87 -12.21 -16.12 11.92
CA ARG A 87 -11.52 -16.73 13.07
C ARG A 87 -12.24 -18.03 13.42
N ASN A 88 -11.64 -19.17 13.09
CA ASN A 88 -12.02 -20.43 13.73
C ASN A 88 -11.00 -20.69 14.84
N HIS A 89 -11.44 -21.14 16.00
CA HIS A 89 -10.62 -21.25 17.23
C HIS A 89 -9.37 -22.15 17.08
N LYS A 90 -9.27 -22.89 15.97
CA LYS A 90 -8.22 -23.89 15.68
C LYS A 90 -7.38 -23.61 14.43
N SER A 91 -7.67 -22.57 13.64
CA SER A 91 -6.91 -22.27 12.42
C SER A 91 -6.99 -20.79 12.05
N LEU A 92 -5.82 -20.16 12.00
CA LEU A 92 -5.66 -18.80 11.49
C LEU A 92 -5.31 -18.90 9.99
N SER A 93 -6.30 -19.30 9.19
CA SER A 93 -6.14 -19.35 7.74
C SER A 93 -6.29 -17.95 7.16
N VAL A 94 -5.40 -17.62 6.22
CA VAL A 94 -5.29 -16.29 5.64
C VAL A 94 -5.12 -16.47 4.15
N SER A 95 -5.98 -15.81 3.38
CA SER A 95 -5.79 -15.72 1.93
C SER A 95 -4.87 -14.55 1.61
N ARG A 96 -3.95 -14.80 0.71
CA ARG A 96 -3.01 -13.80 0.19
C ARG A 96 -3.29 -13.63 -1.28
N PHE A 97 -3.56 -12.40 -1.70
CA PHE A 97 -3.84 -12.09 -3.08
C PHE A 97 -2.90 -11.01 -3.57
N GLU A 98 -2.38 -11.17 -4.78
CA GLU A 98 -1.67 -10.08 -5.44
C GLU A 98 -2.59 -8.88 -5.62
N GLN A 99 -2.01 -7.71 -5.44
CA GLN A 99 -2.76 -6.47 -5.50
C GLN A 99 -1.89 -5.35 -6.07
N GLU A 100 -2.55 -4.45 -6.79
CA GLU A 100 -1.98 -3.23 -7.31
C GLU A 100 -2.80 -2.03 -6.82
N TRP A 101 -2.13 -1.07 -6.20
CA TRP A 101 -2.73 0.16 -5.69
C TRP A 101 -2.28 1.36 -6.53
N TRP A 102 -3.24 2.16 -6.94
CA TRP A 102 -3.01 3.50 -7.48
C TRP A 102 -3.38 4.52 -6.43
N CYS A 103 -2.36 5.16 -5.87
CA CYS A 103 -2.51 6.12 -4.79
C CYS A 103 -2.33 7.53 -5.33
N ARG A 104 -3.26 8.42 -4.98
CA ARG A 104 -3.15 9.87 -5.21
C ARG A 104 -3.18 10.59 -3.86
N PRO A 105 -2.06 11.16 -3.39
CA PRO A 105 -2.03 12.03 -2.23
C PRO A 105 -2.95 13.24 -2.42
N GLU A 106 -3.70 13.60 -1.38
CA GLU A 106 -4.52 14.81 -1.31
C GLU A 106 -3.88 15.74 -0.28
N GLY A 107 -3.22 16.81 -0.75
CA GLY A 107 -2.48 17.77 0.10
C GLY A 107 -1.00 17.91 -0.27
N VAL A 108 -0.37 19.00 0.21
CA VAL A 108 0.98 19.45 -0.15
C VAL A 108 2.05 18.41 0.23
N VAL A 109 2.69 17.88 -0.80
CA VAL A 109 3.96 17.15 -0.83
C VAL A 109 4.02 15.90 0.06
N ALA A 110 3.93 14.75 -0.60
CA ALA A 110 4.52 13.50 -0.15
C ALA A 110 6.02 13.74 0.11
N GLN A 111 6.38 14.25 1.29
CA GLN A 111 7.71 14.09 1.81
C GLN A 111 7.89 12.60 1.99
N LEU A 112 8.61 12.01 1.03
CA LEU A 112 9.38 10.80 1.23
C LEU A 112 10.00 10.90 2.62
N MET A 113 9.37 10.24 3.60
CA MET A 113 10.05 9.78 4.81
C MET A 113 10.97 8.63 4.37
N VAL A 114 11.94 8.95 3.51
CA VAL A 114 13.22 8.26 3.47
C VAL A 114 13.79 8.57 4.83
N ALA A 115 13.76 7.56 5.70
CA ALA A 115 14.37 7.60 6.99
C ALA A 115 15.77 8.21 6.84
N ALA A 116 15.93 9.42 7.37
CA ALA A 116 17.20 9.91 7.85
C ALA A 116 17.68 8.89 8.89
N ALA A 117 18.47 7.92 8.45
CA ALA A 117 19.11 6.94 9.30
C ALA A 117 20.48 6.60 8.69
N ASN A 118 21.37 7.59 8.74
CA ASN A 118 22.70 7.54 9.39
C ASN A 118 23.73 8.41 8.62
N PRO A 119 24.33 9.44 9.24
CA PRO A 119 25.61 9.96 8.76
C PRO A 119 26.72 8.93 9.06
N PRO A 120 27.80 8.88 8.25
CA PRO A 120 28.97 8.07 8.57
C PRO A 120 29.65 8.65 9.83
N CYS A 121 29.84 7.81 10.84
CA CYS A 121 30.72 8.14 11.97
C CYS A 121 32.15 8.29 11.43
N THR A 122 32.72 9.49 11.57
CA THR A 122 34.16 9.75 11.58
C THR A 122 34.86 9.02 12.72
#